data_AF-A0A2E6R4N8-F1
#
_entry.id   AF-A0A2E6R4N8-F1
#
_cell.length_a   1.000
_cell.length_b   1.000
_cell.length_c   1.000
_cell.angle_alpha   90.00
_cell.angle_beta   90.00
_cell.angle_gamma   90.00
#
_symmetry.space_group_name_H-M   'P 1'
#
loop_
_entity.id
_entity.type
_entity.pdbx_description
1 polymer ?
#
loop_
_entity_poly.entity_id
_entity_poly.type
_entity_poly.pdbx_seq_one_letter_code
_entity_poly.pdbx_strand_id
1 'polypeptide(L)'
;MSTIALHHILLKSPLLADDVMKELSLGADFGEMAAEYSACPSAKHQGFAGYHHSDQLPANLLEALYSHEQDSPYCGPVKTGFGFHIIKVVDKPERPMLVDE
;
A
#
# COMPACT_ATOMS: atom_id res chain seq x y z
N MET A 1 14.49 3.23 14.25
CA MET A 1 13.07 3.00 13.90
C MET A 1 12.87 3.55 12.51
N SER A 2 12.44 2.73 11.56
CA SER A 2 12.32 3.12 10.15
C SER A 2 10.94 3.70 9.89
N THR A 3 10.89 4.89 9.30
CA THR A 3 9.65 5.55 8.90
C THR A 3 9.33 5.20 7.45
N ILE A 4 8.08 4.85 7.16
CA ILE A 4 7.63 4.42 5.84
C ILE A 4 6.68 5.48 5.29
N ALA A 5 6.97 5.98 4.09
CA ALA A 5 6.06 6.86 3.36
C ALA A 5 4.89 6.02 2.79
N LEU A 6 3.72 6.08 3.42
CA LEU A 6 2.58 5.26 3.01
C LEU A 6 1.79 5.95 1.91
N HIS A 7 1.80 5.37 0.71
CA HIS A 7 0.89 5.72 -0.38
C HIS A 7 -0.06 4.55 -0.59
N HIS A 8 -1.37 4.76 -0.40
CA HIS A 8 -2.33 3.68 -0.50
C HIS A 8 -3.68 4.09 -1.15
N ILE A 9 -4.36 3.08 -1.69
CA ILE A 9 -5.76 3.16 -2.13
C ILE A 9 -6.56 2.23 -1.24
N LEU A 10 -7.52 2.77 -0.47
CA LEU A 10 -8.40 1.97 0.39
C LEU A 10 -9.70 1.67 -0.36
N LEU A 11 -10.00 0.39 -0.56
CA LEU A 11 -11.14 -0.08 -1.32
C LEU A 11 -12.04 -0.95 -0.44
N LYS A 12 -13.36 -0.80 -0.58
CA LYS A 12 -14.35 -1.52 0.25
C LYS A 12 -14.67 -2.92 -0.27
N SER A 13 -14.28 -3.22 -1.51
CA SER A 13 -14.61 -4.48 -2.20
C SER A 13 -13.34 -5.11 -2.78
N PRO A 14 -13.16 -6.44 -2.69
CA PRO A 14 -12.04 -7.13 -3.33
C PRO A 14 -12.10 -7.01 -4.86
N LEU A 15 -13.30 -7.06 -5.46
CA LEU A 15 -13.47 -6.94 -6.90
C LEU A 15 -12.95 -5.60 -7.42
N LEU A 16 -13.28 -4.51 -6.70
CA LEU A 16 -12.79 -3.19 -7.05
C LEU A 16 -11.26 -3.08 -6.88
N ALA A 17 -10.70 -3.78 -5.89
CA ALA A 17 -9.26 -3.83 -5.69
C ALA A 17 -8.54 -4.56 -6.83
N ASP A 18 -9.09 -5.67 -7.28
CA ASP A 18 -8.55 -6.40 -8.43
C ASP A 18 -8.61 -5.57 -9.71
N ASP A 19 -9.71 -4.84 -9.93
CA ASP A 19 -9.87 -4.00 -11.11
C ASP A 19 -8.92 -2.79 -11.09
N VAL A 20 -8.79 -2.09 -9.95
CA VAL A 20 -7.81 -1.00 -9.82
C VAL A 20 -6.38 -1.52 -10.01
N MET A 21 -6.04 -2.70 -9.50
CA MET A 21 -4.70 -3.28 -9.70
C MET A 21 -4.41 -3.56 -11.17
N LYS A 22 -5.41 -4.07 -11.91
CA LYS A 22 -5.27 -4.28 -13.37
C LYS A 22 -5.04 -2.96 -14.10
N GLU A 23 -5.83 -1.92 -13.81
CA GLU A 23 -5.66 -0.60 -14.43
C GLU A 23 -4.28 -0.01 -14.13
N LEU A 24 -3.81 -0.12 -12.89
CA LEU A 24 -2.45 0.29 -12.50
C LEU A 24 -1.37 -0.49 -13.27
N SER A 25 -1.59 -1.78 -13.52
CA SER A 25 -0.69 -2.62 -14.33
C SER A 25 -0.71 -2.25 -15.82
N LEU A 26 -1.82 -1.68 -16.30
CA LEU A 26 -1.95 -1.15 -17.66
C LEU A 26 -1.36 0.26 -17.81
N GLY A 27 -0.87 0.87 -16.72
CA GLY A 27 -0.22 2.18 -16.72
C GLY A 27 -1.11 3.34 -16.28
N ALA A 28 -2.25 3.07 -15.63
CA ALA A 28 -3.05 4.12 -15.02
C ALA A 28 -2.27 4.89 -13.94
N ASP A 29 -2.59 6.18 -13.76
CA ASP A 29 -1.97 6.98 -12.72
C ASP A 29 -2.51 6.60 -11.33
N PHE A 30 -1.60 6.28 -10.41
CA PHE A 30 -1.96 5.90 -9.04
C PHE A 30 -2.68 7.02 -8.29
N GLY A 31 -2.29 8.27 -8.52
CA GLY A 31 -2.89 9.42 -7.86
C GLY A 31 -4.33 9.65 -8.30
N GLU A 32 -4.61 9.49 -9.59
CA GLU A 32 -5.97 9.52 -10.14
C GLU A 32 -6.82 8.38 -9.59
N MET A 33 -6.31 7.14 -9.63
CA MET A 33 -7.01 5.97 -9.08
C MET A 33 -7.29 6.13 -7.57
N ALA A 34 -6.35 6.71 -6.83
CA ALA A 34 -6.55 7.04 -5.42
C ALA A 34 -7.62 8.12 -5.22
N ALA A 35 -7.62 9.17 -6.03
CA ALA A 35 -8.60 10.25 -5.95
C ALA A 35 -10.03 9.78 -6.29
N GLU A 36 -10.15 8.85 -7.22
CA GLU A 36 -11.44 8.34 -7.71
C GLU A 36 -12.03 7.25 -6.80
N TYR A 37 -11.22 6.26 -6.41
CA TYR A 37 -11.73 5.04 -5.75
C TYR A 37 -11.42 4.93 -4.26
N SER A 38 -10.41 5.64 -3.75
CA SER A 38 -9.99 5.47 -2.35
C SER A 38 -11.05 6.01 -1.38
N ALA A 39 -11.45 5.16 -0.43
CA ALA A 39 -12.34 5.53 0.67
C ALA A 39 -11.59 6.23 1.84
N CYS A 40 -10.27 6.40 1.73
CA CYS A 40 -9.45 7.09 2.73
C CYS A 40 -9.37 8.60 2.42
N PRO A 41 -9.37 9.50 3.41
CA PRO A 41 -9.15 10.94 3.19
C PRO A 41 -7.85 11.29 2.43
N SER A 42 -6.87 10.37 2.43
CA SER A 42 -5.64 10.46 1.62
C SER A 42 -5.89 10.53 0.11
N ALA A 43 -7.09 10.19 -0.37
CA ALA A 43 -7.52 10.38 -1.76
C ALA A 43 -7.24 11.80 -2.27
N LYS A 44 -7.46 12.82 -1.41
CA LYS A 44 -7.22 14.24 -1.73
C LYS A 44 -5.74 14.57 -1.95
N HIS A 45 -4.86 13.71 -1.46
CA HIS A 45 -3.40 13.80 -1.58
C HIS A 45 -2.88 12.68 -2.48
N GLN A 46 -3.65 12.27 -3.50
CA GLN A 46 -3.24 11.25 -4.47
C GLN A 46 -2.83 9.93 -3.80
N GLY A 47 -3.49 9.59 -2.69
CA GLY A 47 -3.24 8.37 -1.91
C GLY A 47 -2.12 8.50 -0.87
N PHE A 48 -1.45 9.65 -0.74
CA PHE A 48 -0.44 9.86 0.30
C PHE A 48 -1.09 9.98 1.69
N ALA A 49 -0.78 9.03 2.56
CA ALA A 49 -1.28 8.96 3.93
C ALA A 49 -0.27 9.48 4.96
N GLY A 50 0.86 10.05 4.52
CA GLY A 50 1.92 10.52 5.40
C GLY A 50 2.99 9.48 5.69
N TYR A 51 3.88 9.84 6.61
CA TYR A 51 4.93 8.96 7.12
C TYR A 51 4.42 8.25 8.37
N HIS A 52 4.51 6.92 8.37
CA HIS A 52 4.10 6.06 9.48
C HIS A 52 5.30 5.29 10.00
N HIS A 53 5.37 5.09 11.30
CA HIS A 53 6.34 4.17 11.86
C HIS A 53 5.92 2.73 11.56
N SER A 54 6.89 1.85 11.27
CA SER A 54 6.58 0.47 10.90
C SER A 54 5.80 -0.28 11.99
N ASP A 55 6.03 0.02 13.27
CA ASP A 55 5.30 -0.54 14.42
C ASP A 55 3.83 -0.10 14.53
N GLN A 56 3.44 0.99 13.85
CA GLN A 56 2.07 1.51 13.81
C GLN A 56 1.26 0.96 12.64
N LEU A 57 1.90 0.28 11.69
CA LEU A 57 1.22 -0.31 10.54
C LEU A 57 0.66 -1.69 10.89
N PRO A 58 -0.46 -2.10 10.26
CA PRO A 58 -0.97 -3.46 10.42
C PRO A 58 0.09 -4.50 10.01
N ALA A 59 0.26 -5.55 10.82
CA ALA A 59 1.25 -6.61 10.56
C ALA A 59 1.12 -7.18 9.14
N ASN A 60 -0.10 -7.44 8.68
CA ASN A 60 -0.40 -7.94 7.34
C ASN A 60 0.14 -7.02 6.23
N LEU A 61 0.13 -5.71 6.46
CA LEU A 61 0.62 -4.71 5.51
C LEU A 61 2.15 -4.68 5.49
N LEU A 62 2.78 -4.77 6.65
CA LEU A 62 4.24 -4.89 6.75
C LEU A 62 4.74 -6.18 6.11
N GLU A 63 4.11 -7.32 6.40
CA GLU A 63 4.47 -8.61 5.80
C GLU A 63 4.35 -8.58 4.28
N ALA A 64 3.28 -7.97 3.76
CA ALA A 64 3.11 -7.78 2.32
C ALA A 64 4.24 -6.90 1.74
N LEU A 65 4.55 -5.76 2.36
CA LEU A 65 5.65 -4.89 1.92
C LEU A 65 7.02 -5.56 2.00
N TYR A 66 7.29 -6.34 3.05
CA TYR A 66 8.53 -7.08 3.23
C TYR A 66 8.66 -8.27 2.28
N SER A 67 7.55 -8.85 1.85
CA SER A 67 7.51 -9.95 0.87
C SER A 67 7.42 -9.44 -0.57
N HIS A 68 7.19 -8.13 -0.75
CA HIS A 68 7.02 -7.53 -2.07
C HIS A 68 8.36 -7.47 -2.81
N GLU A 69 8.51 -8.35 -3.78
CA GLU A 69 9.65 -8.35 -4.69
C GLU A 69 9.51 -7.19 -5.70
N GLN A 70 10.64 -6.69 -6.19
CA GLN A 70 10.75 -5.38 -6.83
C GLN A 70 10.15 -5.31 -8.25
N ASP A 71 9.42 -6.34 -8.68
CA ASP A 71 8.90 -6.49 -10.03
C ASP A 71 7.71 -5.57 -10.33
N SER A 72 7.05 -5.07 -9.28
CA SER A 72 5.94 -4.12 -9.41
C SER A 72 6.13 -2.92 -8.47
N PRO A 73 5.80 -1.69 -8.89
CA PRO A 73 5.74 -0.53 -7.99
C PRO A 73 4.54 -0.59 -7.03
N TYR A 74 3.61 -1.53 -7.23
CA TYR A 74 2.38 -1.67 -6.46
C TYR A 74 2.33 -3.01 -5.72
N CYS A 75 2.07 -2.95 -4.41
CA CYS A 75 1.91 -4.09 -3.52
C CYS A 75 0.45 -4.22 -3.08
N GLY A 76 -0.10 -5.44 -3.16
CA GLY A 76 -1.47 -5.76 -2.76
C GLY A 76 -2.28 -6.49 -3.83
N PRO A 77 -3.61 -6.61 -3.66
CA PRO A 77 -4.42 -6.00 -2.60
C PRO A 77 -4.28 -6.68 -1.21
N VAL A 78 -4.01 -5.87 -0.17
CA VAL A 78 -3.85 -6.34 1.22
C VAL A 78 -5.14 -6.12 2.01
N LYS A 79 -5.69 -7.19 2.59
CA LYS A 79 -6.90 -7.10 3.43
C LYS A 79 -6.56 -6.69 4.87
N THR A 80 -7.25 -5.67 5.37
CA THR A 80 -7.22 -5.22 6.76
C THR A 80 -8.64 -5.13 7.33
N GLY A 81 -8.79 -4.71 8.60
CA GLY A 81 -10.10 -4.44 9.19
C GLY A 81 -10.86 -3.25 8.54
N PHE A 82 -10.16 -2.39 7.79
CA PHE A 82 -10.78 -1.24 7.11
C PHE A 82 -11.25 -1.55 5.69
N GLY A 83 -10.72 -2.62 5.07
CA GLY A 83 -10.99 -2.98 3.68
C GLY A 83 -9.76 -3.57 2.99
N PHE A 84 -9.62 -3.27 1.70
CA PHE A 84 -8.52 -3.72 0.85
C PHE A 84 -7.61 -2.55 0.53
N HIS A 85 -6.31 -2.73 0.68
CA HIS A 85 -5.31 -1.69 0.45
C HIS A 85 -4.41 -2.07 -0.72
N ILE A 86 -4.28 -1.18 -1.69
CA ILE A 86 -3.23 -1.23 -2.70
C ILE A 86 -2.20 -0.20 -2.31
N ILE A 87 -0.94 -0.59 -2.18
CA ILE A 87 0.14 0.25 -1.66
C ILE A 87 1.14 0.54 -2.77
N LYS A 88 1.52 1.80 -2.94
CA LYS A 88 2.62 2.17 -3.83
C LYS A 88 3.92 2.15 -3.04
N VAL A 89 4.85 1.31 -3.47
CA VAL A 89 6.16 1.14 -2.83
C VAL A 89 7.08 2.23 -3.33
N VAL A 90 7.20 3.32 -2.57
CA VAL A 90 8.09 4.45 -2.89
C VAL A 90 9.48 4.25 -2.27
N ASP A 91 9.54 3.64 -1.09
CA ASP A 91 10.76 3.27 -0.41
C ASP A 91 10.55 1.92 0.31
N LYS A 92 11.49 0.98 0.17
CA LYS A 92 11.36 -0.33 0.83
C LYS A 92 11.81 -0.18 2.28
N PRO A 93 10.99 -0.50 3.28
CA PRO A 93 11.49 -0.60 4.64
C PRO A 93 12.59 -1.66 4.68
N GLU A 94 13.77 -1.33 5.21
CA GLU A 94 14.76 -2.34 5.54
C GLU A 94 14.11 -3.35 6.47
N ARG A 95 14.13 -4.63 6.08
CA ARG A 95 13.75 -5.71 6.99
C ARG A 95 14.76 -5.68 8.13
N PRO A 96 14.37 -5.40 9.38
CA PRO A 96 15.31 -5.53 10.48
C PRO A 96 15.83 -6.97 10.44
N MET A 97 17.15 -7.15 10.31
CA MET A 97 17.73 -8.48 10.42
C MET A 97 17.41 -8.97 11.82
N LEU A 98 16.49 -9.93 11.92
CA LEU A 98 16.37 -10.73 13.12
C LEU A 98 17.66 -11.54 13.18
N VAL A 99 18.61 -11.05 13.97
CA VAL A 99 19.68 -11.90 14.48
C VAL A 99 18.98 -12.86 15.44
N ASP A 100 18.74 -14.09 14.98
CA ASP A 100 18.46 -15.18 15.89
C ASP A 100 19.69 -15.33 16.79
N GLU A 101 19.52 -15.05 18.09
CA GLU A 101 20.56 -15.18 19.13
C GLU A 101 21.00 -16.65 19.33
#